data_AF-A0A7X7PV89-F1
#
_entry.id   AF-A0A7X7PV89-F1
#
_cell.length_a   1.000
_cell.length_b   1.000
_cell.length_c   1.000
_cell.angle_alpha   90.00
_cell.angle_beta   90.00
_cell.angle_gamma   90.00
#
_symmetry.space_group_name_H-M   'P 1'
#
loop_
_entity.id
_entity.type
_entity.pdbx_description
1 polymer ?
#
loop_
_entity_poly.entity_id
_entity_poly.type
_entity_poly.pdbx_seq_one_letter_code
_entity_poly.pdbx_strand_id
1 'polypeptide(L)'
;MNADADRYFMDETDVPALSTRLSQWYRAQSSVRRLRAIADRDALIVLVTIEPTVDGDDMLPVWLARQHDWRNELSSLASRDVRLELAVSGVFQQSGVDAGAVVITDLSWRDPSISP
;
A
#
# COMPACT_ATOMS: atom_id res chain seq x y z
N MET A 1 -22.08 -21.41 24.21
CA MET A 1 -21.96 -20.89 22.83
C MET A 1 -21.21 -19.58 22.92
N ASN A 2 -19.90 -19.59 22.67
CA ASN A 2 -19.12 -18.38 22.41
C ASN A 2 -18.67 -18.49 20.95
N ALA A 3 -19.44 -17.89 20.07
CA ALA A 3 -19.09 -17.72 18.67
C ALA A 3 -18.15 -16.51 18.53
N ASP A 4 -17.26 -16.57 17.55
CA ASP A 4 -16.58 -15.41 16.94
C ASP A 4 -15.42 -14.74 17.69
N ALA A 5 -14.43 -15.52 18.14
CA ALA A 5 -13.06 -15.00 18.37
C ALA A 5 -12.05 -15.44 17.28
N ASP A 6 -12.49 -16.16 16.26
CA ASP A 6 -11.65 -16.73 15.19
C ASP A 6 -11.85 -16.00 13.85
N ARG A 7 -12.10 -14.69 13.89
CA ARG A 7 -12.36 -13.90 12.68
C ARG A 7 -11.06 -13.29 12.15
N TYR A 8 -10.43 -14.04 11.23
CA TYR A 8 -9.51 -13.56 10.19
C TYR A 8 -8.41 -12.63 10.68
N PHE A 9 -7.52 -13.15 11.53
CA PHE A 9 -6.13 -12.72 11.42
C PHE A 9 -5.64 -13.25 10.07
N MET A 10 -5.14 -12.35 9.22
CA MET A 10 -4.35 -12.75 8.06
C MET A 10 -3.32 -13.76 8.56
N ASP A 11 -3.32 -14.98 8.00
CA ASP A 11 -2.43 -16.03 8.47
C ASP A 11 -1.01 -15.46 8.52
N GLU A 12 -0.33 -15.56 9.67
CA GLU A 12 1.00 -14.95 9.83
C GLU A 12 1.98 -15.43 8.74
N THR A 13 1.69 -16.60 8.13
CA THR A 13 2.43 -17.20 7.02
C THR A 13 2.15 -16.53 5.67
N ASP A 14 1.02 -15.85 5.50
CA ASP A 14 0.66 -15.10 4.28
C ASP A 14 1.29 -13.70 4.25
N VAL A 15 1.69 -13.15 5.40
CA VAL A 15 2.30 -11.82 5.52
C VAL A 15 3.60 -11.71 4.70
N PRO A 16 4.58 -12.63 4.82
CA PRO A 16 5.81 -12.58 4.02
C PRO A 16 5.56 -12.72 2.51
N ALA A 17 4.62 -13.59 2.12
CA ALA A 17 4.28 -13.82 0.72
C ALA A 17 3.63 -12.58 0.10
N LEU A 18 2.67 -11.96 0.80
CA LEU A 18 2.03 -10.73 0.37
C LEU A 18 3.03 -9.56 0.33
N SER A 19 3.88 -9.43 1.36
CA SER A 19 4.94 -8.42 1.40
C SER A 19 5.88 -8.51 0.19
N THR A 20 6.24 -9.74 -0.22
CA THR A 20 7.06 -9.98 -1.42
C THR A 20 6.34 -9.56 -2.70
N ARG A 21 5.06 -9.93 -2.87
CA ARG A 21 4.26 -9.55 -4.04
C ARG A 21 4.07 -8.03 -4.12
N LEU A 22 3.78 -7.38 -3.00
CA LEU A 22 3.66 -5.91 -2.92
C LEU A 22 4.98 -5.22 -3.25
N SER A 23 6.11 -5.78 -2.81
CA SER A 23 7.44 -5.26 -3.14
C SER A 23 7.76 -5.37 -4.64
N GLN A 24 7.35 -6.47 -5.28
CA GLN A 24 7.50 -6.64 -6.73
C GLN A 24 6.61 -5.67 -7.50
N TRP A 25 5.34 -5.52 -7.09
CA TRP A 25 4.43 -4.55 -7.67
C TRP A 25 4.99 -3.12 -7.54
N TYR A 26 5.44 -2.73 -6.35
CA TYR A 26 6.03 -1.42 -6.09
C TYR A 26 7.22 -1.13 -7.03
N ARG A 27 8.10 -2.12 -7.25
CA ARG A 27 9.25 -1.99 -8.18
C ARG A 27 8.83 -1.82 -9.64
N ALA A 28 7.67 -2.32 -10.04
CA ALA A 28 7.14 -2.16 -11.39
C ALA A 28 6.50 -0.78 -11.61
N GLN A 29 6.05 -0.09 -10.54
CA GLN A 29 5.38 1.21 -10.63
C GLN A 29 6.38 2.36 -10.48
N SER A 30 7.00 2.78 -11.59
CA SER A 30 8.03 3.82 -11.59
C SER A 30 7.59 5.18 -11.02
N SER A 31 6.28 5.48 -11.07
CA SER A 31 5.68 6.70 -10.54
C SER A 31 5.47 6.68 -9.02
N VAL A 32 5.47 5.51 -8.37
CA VAL A 32 5.24 5.39 -6.93
C VAL A 32 6.57 5.53 -6.18
N ARG A 33 6.68 6.54 -5.32
CA ARG A 33 7.86 6.85 -4.48
C ARG A 33 7.85 6.14 -3.14
N ARG A 34 6.68 5.98 -2.54
CA ARG A 34 6.50 5.30 -1.25
C ARG A 34 5.26 4.44 -1.33
N LEU A 35 5.33 3.24 -0.74
CA LEU A 35 4.19 2.37 -0.53
C LEU A 35 4.19 1.90 0.93
N ARG A 36 3.07 2.05 1.61
CA ARG A 36 2.83 1.42 2.90
C ARG A 36 1.57 0.58 2.79
N ALA A 37 1.65 -0.70 3.15
CA ALA A 37 0.51 -1.59 3.20
C ALA A 37 0.24 -2.02 4.65
N ILE A 38 -1.01 -1.87 5.05
CA ILE A 38 -1.50 -2.15 6.39
C ILE A 38 -2.67 -3.10 6.24
N ALA A 39 -2.56 -4.29 6.81
CA ALA A 39 -3.68 -5.20 6.91
C ALA A 39 -4.56 -4.73 8.07
N ASP A 40 -5.79 -4.34 7.75
CA ASP A 40 -6.88 -4.12 8.68
C ASP A 40 -7.82 -5.35 8.67
N ARG A 41 -8.76 -5.39 9.62
CA ARG A 41 -9.72 -6.49 9.76
C ARG A 41 -10.52 -6.72 8.48
N ASP A 42 -11.02 -5.64 7.87
CA ASP A 42 -11.94 -5.73 6.73
C ASP A 42 -11.25 -5.55 5.37
N ALA A 43 -10.08 -4.91 5.32
CA ALA A 43 -9.43 -4.55 4.06
C ALA A 43 -7.91 -4.44 4.18
N LEU A 44 -7.22 -4.49 3.04
CA LEU A 44 -5.83 -4.04 2.95
C LEU A 44 -5.80 -2.56 2.60
N ILE A 45 -5.29 -1.74 3.51
CA ILE A 45 -5.09 -0.30 3.28
C ILE A 45 -3.72 -0.14 2.64
N VAL A 46 -3.67 0.46 1.45
CA VAL A 46 -2.43 0.74 0.73
C VAL A 46 -2.31 2.24 0.54
N LEU A 47 -1.31 2.83 1.17
CA LEU A 47 -0.96 4.24 1.08
C LEU A 47 0.20 4.39 0.10
N VAL A 48 0.02 5.23 -0.92
CA VAL A 48 1.08 5.51 -1.89
C VAL A 48 1.43 6.99 -1.94
N THR A 49 2.70 7.29 -2.19
CA THR A 49 3.13 8.63 -2.63
C THR A 49 3.65 8.52 -4.04
N ILE A 50 3.34 9.50 -4.87
CA ILE A 50 3.70 9.53 -6.28
C ILE A 50 4.77 10.61 -6.51
N GLU A 51 5.59 10.44 -7.53
CA GLU A 51 6.47 11.48 -8.07
C GLU A 51 5.64 12.71 -8.51
N PRO A 52 5.96 13.93 -8.05
CA PRO A 52 5.36 15.14 -8.62
C PRO A 52 5.76 15.26 -10.09
N THR A 53 4.85 15.74 -10.94
CA THR A 53 5.16 15.96 -12.35
C THR A 53 6.19 17.08 -12.52
N VAL A 54 7.06 16.98 -13.54
CA VAL A 54 8.16 17.94 -13.82
C VAL A 54 7.65 19.37 -14.02
N ASP A 55 6.40 19.53 -14.46
CA ASP A 55 5.78 20.84 -14.73
C ASP A 55 5.18 21.52 -13.49
N GLY A 56 5.35 20.94 -12.31
CA GLY A 56 5.03 21.57 -11.04
C GLY A 56 3.90 20.86 -10.31
N ASP A 57 4.27 20.22 -9.20
CA ASP A 57 3.47 19.80 -8.02
C ASP A 57 2.17 18.99 -8.24
N ASP A 58 1.74 18.79 -9.48
CA ASP A 58 0.53 18.08 -9.81
C ASP A 58 0.84 16.58 -9.81
N MET A 59 0.74 15.96 -8.62
CA MET A 59 0.70 14.50 -8.43
C MET A 59 -0.67 13.90 -8.86
N LEU A 60 -1.67 14.76 -9.01
CA LEU A 60 -3.06 14.42 -9.30
C LEU A 60 -3.30 13.73 -10.66
N PRO A 61 -2.62 14.08 -11.78
CA PRO A 61 -2.91 13.48 -13.08
C PRO A 61 -2.56 11.99 -13.13
N VAL A 62 -1.42 11.58 -12.57
CA VAL A 62 -1.00 10.18 -12.53
C VAL A 62 -1.91 9.38 -11.60
N TRP A 63 -2.21 9.94 -10.42
CA TRP A 63 -3.11 9.32 -9.46
C TRP A 63 -4.50 9.08 -10.07
N LEU A 64 -5.13 10.11 -10.61
CA LEU A 64 -6.47 10.02 -11.20
C LEU A 64 -6.53 9.02 -12.36
N ALA A 65 -5.46 8.95 -13.16
CA ALA A 65 -5.39 8.02 -14.29
C ALA A 65 -5.16 6.56 -13.87
N ARG A 66 -4.46 6.30 -12.75
CA ARG A 66 -3.99 4.96 -12.39
C ARG A 66 -4.64 4.36 -11.14
N GLN A 67 -5.27 5.17 -10.29
CA GLN A 67 -5.79 4.73 -8.99
C GLN A 67 -6.72 3.51 -9.12
N HIS A 68 -7.62 3.50 -10.10
CA HIS A 68 -8.55 2.40 -10.27
C HIS A 68 -7.83 1.10 -10.68
N ASP A 69 -6.91 1.19 -11.65
CA ASP A 69 -6.15 0.04 -12.14
C ASP A 69 -5.24 -0.52 -11.05
N TRP A 70 -4.49 0.35 -10.36
CA TRP A 70 -3.63 -0.03 -9.25
C TRP A 70 -4.41 -0.67 -8.10
N ARG A 71 -5.59 -0.15 -7.75
CA ARG A 71 -6.45 -0.76 -6.73
C ARG A 71 -6.86 -2.17 -7.13
N ASN A 72 -7.23 -2.39 -8.39
CA ASN A 72 -7.67 -3.69 -8.87
C ASN A 72 -6.50 -4.70 -8.93
N GLU A 73 -5.32 -4.26 -9.38
CA GLU A 73 -4.09 -5.05 -9.35
C GLU A 73 -3.74 -5.47 -7.92
N LEU A 74 -3.73 -4.51 -6.99
CA LEU A 74 -3.44 -4.78 -5.57
C LEU A 74 -4.48 -5.70 -4.94
N SER A 75 -5.76 -5.51 -5.27
CA SER A 75 -6.85 -6.37 -4.79
C SER A 75 -6.70 -7.81 -5.30
N SER A 76 -6.33 -7.97 -6.56
CA SER A 76 -6.02 -9.29 -7.13
C SER A 76 -4.79 -9.92 -6.47
N LEU A 77 -3.72 -9.16 -6.25
CA LEU A 77 -2.49 -9.62 -5.58
C LEU A 77 -2.73 -10.06 -4.13
N ALA A 78 -3.59 -9.34 -3.42
CA ALA A 78 -3.93 -9.58 -2.03
C ALA A 78 -5.12 -10.53 -1.84
N SER A 79 -5.83 -10.89 -2.93
CA SER A 79 -7.07 -11.68 -2.91
C SER A 79 -8.12 -11.14 -1.93
N ARG A 80 -8.19 -9.81 -1.77
CA ARG A 80 -9.08 -9.12 -0.84
C ARG A 80 -9.35 -7.68 -1.26
N ASP A 81 -10.30 -7.05 -0.60
CA ASP A 81 -10.60 -5.64 -0.82
C ASP A 81 -9.41 -4.75 -0.44
N VAL A 82 -9.07 -3.82 -1.33
CA VAL A 82 -8.00 -2.85 -1.16
C VAL A 82 -8.56 -1.45 -1.13
N ARG A 83 -8.24 -0.71 -0.06
CA ARG A 83 -8.42 0.74 0.01
C ARG A 83 -7.11 1.40 -0.39
N LEU A 84 -7.07 1.93 -1.60
CA LEU A 84 -5.90 2.61 -2.15
C LEU A 84 -6.04 4.13 -1.90
N GLU A 85 -5.09 4.69 -1.17
CA GLU A 85 -5.08 6.09 -0.74
C GLU A 85 -3.80 6.80 -1.17
N LEU A 86 -3.93 8.04 -1.67
CA LEU A 86 -2.79 8.90 -1.99
C LEU A 86 -2.36 9.64 -0.73
N ALA A 87 -1.19 9.30 -0.21
CA ALA A 87 -0.57 10.02 0.88
C ALA A 87 0.14 11.27 0.33
N VAL A 88 -0.50 12.42 0.53
CA VAL A 88 0.14 13.74 0.39
C VAL A 88 1.05 13.96 1.60
N SER A 89 2.18 14.65 1.41
CA SER A 89 3.21 14.88 2.44
C SER A 89 2.61 15.20 3.82
N GLY A 90 2.85 14.34 4.81
CA GLY A 90 2.37 14.47 6.20
C GLY A 90 1.35 13.42 6.66
N VAL A 91 0.67 12.72 5.75
CA VAL A 91 -0.45 11.81 6.10
C VAL A 91 -0.01 10.40 6.56
N PHE A 92 1.23 9.98 6.31
CA PHE A 92 1.75 8.68 6.77
C PHE A 92 1.80 8.51 8.30
N GLN A 93 1.65 9.59 9.07
CA GLN A 93 1.63 9.54 10.52
C GLN A 93 0.21 9.40 11.12
N GLN A 94 -0.85 9.57 10.33
CA GLN A 94 -2.22 9.72 10.85
C GLN A 94 -3.25 8.72 10.34
N SER A 95 -2.92 7.81 9.42
CA SER A 95 -3.84 6.72 9.07
C SER A 95 -4.01 5.85 10.32
N GLY A 96 -5.14 6.02 11.01
CA GLY A 96 -5.45 5.42 12.30
C GLY A 96 -5.36 3.91 12.21
N VAL A 97 -4.21 3.37 12.56
CA VAL A 97 -3.98 1.94 12.74
C VAL A 97 -4.82 1.56 13.97
N ASP A 98 -6.00 0.98 13.73
CA ASP A 98 -6.82 0.39 14.78
C ASP A 98 -5.98 -0.63 15.56
N ALA A 99 -6.33 -0.93 16.82
CA ALA A 99 -5.50 -1.69 17.77
C ALA A 99 -5.20 -3.17 17.37
N GLY A 100 -5.49 -3.57 16.13
CA GLY A 100 -5.15 -4.86 15.54
C GLY A 100 -4.64 -4.80 14.10
N ALA A 101 -4.31 -3.61 13.58
CA ALA A 101 -3.82 -3.47 12.21
C ALA A 101 -2.31 -3.77 12.12
N VAL A 102 -1.93 -4.60 11.14
CA VAL A 102 -0.57 -5.11 10.96
C VAL A 102 0.08 -4.47 9.75
N VAL A 103 1.26 -3.87 9.93
CA VAL A 103 2.05 -3.36 8.80
C VAL A 103 2.64 -4.54 8.04
N ILE A 104 2.21 -4.72 6.79
CA ILE A 104 2.70 -5.78 5.89
C ILE A 104 4.01 -5.38 5.23
N THR A 105 4.10 -4.11 4.82
CA THR A 105 5.32 -3.53 4.25
C THR A 105 5.30 -2.01 4.34
N ASP A 106 6.47 -1.41 4.51
CA ASP A 106 6.71 0.02 4.39
C ASP A 106 7.95 0.21 3.52
N LEU A 107 7.72 0.56 2.25
CA LEU A 107 8.73 0.72 1.23
C LEU A 107 8.83 2.18 0.87
N SER A 108 10.02 2.75 1.03
CA SER A 108 10.35 4.08 0.56
C SER A 108 11.62 4.01 -0.26
N TRP A 109 11.56 4.39 -1.55
CA TRP A 109 12.74 4.53 -2.38
C TRP A 109 12.53 5.59 -3.47
N ARG A 110 13.37 6.63 -3.42
CA ARG A 110 14.45 6.94 -4.38
C ARG A 110 15.59 7.61 -3.63
N ASP A 111 16.38 6.83 -2.89
CA ASP A 111 17.77 7.22 -2.60
C ASP A 111 18.51 7.18 -3.96
N PRO A 112 18.97 8.32 -4.49
CA PRO A 112 19.75 8.34 -5.74
C PRO A 112 21.17 7.77 -5.56
N SER A 113 21.49 7.21 -4.38
CA SER A 113 22.84 6.82 -3.98
C SER A 113 23.23 5.38 -4.30
N ILE A 114 22.32 4.52 -4.80
CA ILE A 114 22.72 3.22 -5.34
C ILE A 114 22.69 3.27 -6.87
N SER A 115 23.75 3.86 -7.41
CA SER A 115 24.24 3.48 -8.74
C SER A 115 24.89 2.09 -8.64
N PRO A 116 24.75 1.21 -9.65
CA PRO A 116 25.57 0.00 -9.74
C PRO A 116 27.06 0.32 -9.82
#